data_AF-A0A977KD33-F1
#
_entry.id   AF-A0A977KD33-F1
#
_cell.length_a   1.000
_cell.length_b   1.000
_cell.length_c   1.000
_cell.angle_alpha   90.00
_cell.angle_beta   90.00
_cell.angle_gamma   90.00
#
_symmetry.space_group_name_H-M   'P 1'
#
loop_
_entity.id
_entity.type
_entity.pdbx_description
1 polymer ?
#
loop_
_entity_poly.entity_id
_entity_poly.type
_entity_poly.pdbx_seq_one_letter_code
_entity_poly.pdbx_strand_id
1 'polypeptide(L)'
;MRWGLALLILTFAAFALKVAAIGCNLALSAAVLGGSRVQLVGTHTCAPYGIKAITINDIGKVKADIILAPENLKGKIDLPNVIYLNFTTISKYKESVEKLANAFGTQSRAEEVLNDALKYWNLKLYDLSGFPKVWSNLTDWRIIAKKLGGIPTSKSEAEVIISSERVPITVETYYLWKYAPNSVLEPFVYQAFAKALWPAREIKLNPNANAKSYLSKYLGHFNGQFFEKVPMKRHWVTIKDVLGREVRVLVPVKRAAVLYGLEDWVAVGGEDALTKIVALNAWRYKKWRPDWWVAWTEHYPWLEEIPDVGQPGWSFNLEALLEARPDVVVTTPWMFRHMVESGALQTLKAAKIPVVVIDFVPKTPNVKEHLDAVKTSLYDIGILTGHLKRAKELYKFYESRFFTILDKLNNVTQKPKVIVFTTWSTWKVYGAKGHVSIWVDLAKGDNIAAKVIKGASGYINPEYVLEQNPDVIVFVCNNNFPFGQKVVIGYTVNSTKPAIEMLKKLIQRPGWNQLKAVRDKRVYMMHLGLAHGHIFQFVALEYFAKWLHPEMFKNMNPINDLKKFYEIFMPYPLRGVWVVSLAEG
;
A
#
# COMPACT_ATOMS: atom_id res chain seq x y z
N MET A 1 5.34 -9.36 49.04
CA MET A 1 5.84 -10.66 48.54
C MET A 1 5.10 -11.18 47.29
N ARG A 2 3.76 -11.17 47.21
CA ARG A 2 3.00 -11.81 46.12
C ARG A 2 3.22 -11.24 44.70
N TRP A 3 3.37 -9.92 44.55
CA TRP A 3 3.62 -9.29 43.24
C TRP A 3 5.03 -9.56 42.70
N GLY A 4 6.04 -9.60 43.57
CA GLY A 4 7.42 -9.88 43.19
C GLY A 4 7.59 -11.31 42.66
N LEU A 5 6.90 -12.29 43.26
CA LEU A 5 6.92 -13.68 42.82
C LEU A 5 6.22 -13.86 41.46
N ALA A 6 5.08 -13.18 41.24
CA ALA A 6 4.36 -13.19 39.97
C ALA A 6 5.20 -12.58 38.84
N LEU A 7 5.88 -11.45 39.09
CA LEU A 7 6.78 -10.83 38.12
C LEU A 7 7.97 -11.75 37.79
N LEU A 8 8.51 -12.47 38.78
CA LEU A 8 9.60 -13.43 38.63
C LEU A 8 9.20 -14.60 37.74
N ILE A 9 8.02 -15.18 37.98
CA ILE A 9 7.46 -16.30 37.19
C ILE A 9 7.18 -15.85 35.75
N LEU A 10 6.64 -14.65 35.57
CA LEU A 10 6.38 -14.05 34.24
C LEU A 10 7.67 -13.81 33.45
N THR A 11 8.70 -13.30 34.11
CA THR A 11 10.01 -13.04 33.47
C THR A 11 10.70 -14.37 33.11
N PHE A 12 10.57 -15.39 33.96
CA PHE A 12 11.13 -16.72 33.74
C PHE A 12 10.43 -17.46 32.58
N ALA A 13 9.10 -17.41 32.53
CA ALA A 13 8.31 -18.02 31.45
C ALA A 13 8.55 -17.35 30.10
N ALA A 14 8.60 -16.02 30.05
CA ALA A 14 8.88 -15.26 28.83
C ALA A 14 10.32 -15.48 28.31
N PHE A 15 11.31 -15.61 29.20
CA PHE A 15 12.69 -15.90 28.82
C PHE A 15 12.86 -17.34 28.30
N ALA A 16 12.23 -18.32 28.95
CA ALA A 16 12.24 -19.72 28.50
C ALA A 16 11.59 -19.91 27.12
N LEU A 17 10.49 -19.21 26.85
CA LEU A 17 9.81 -19.20 25.55
C LEU A 17 10.71 -18.65 24.42
N LYS A 18 11.54 -17.66 24.73
CA LYS A 18 12.43 -17.02 23.75
C LYS A 18 13.68 -17.85 23.44
N VAL A 19 14.22 -18.56 24.42
CA VAL A 19 15.34 -19.50 24.22
C VAL A 19 14.89 -20.70 23.37
N ALA A 20 13.67 -21.21 23.61
CA ALA A 20 13.09 -22.27 22.80
C ALA A 20 12.90 -21.87 21.33
N ALA A 21 12.63 -20.59 21.06
CA ALA A 21 12.51 -20.04 19.70
C ALA A 21 13.83 -20.00 18.91
N ILE A 22 14.99 -20.17 19.57
CA ILE A 22 16.33 -20.14 18.95
C ILE A 22 16.99 -21.54 18.98
N GLY A 23 16.37 -22.54 19.62
CA GLY A 23 16.78 -23.95 19.53
C GLY A 23 17.90 -24.42 20.47
N CYS A 24 18.24 -23.69 21.55
CA CYS A 24 19.25 -24.14 22.52
C CYS A 24 18.65 -24.76 23.80
N ASN A 25 19.38 -25.71 24.41
CA ASN A 25 19.09 -26.29 25.74
C ASN A 25 19.74 -25.47 26.85
N LEU A 26 19.06 -25.31 27.99
CA LEU A 26 19.48 -24.39 29.04
C LEU A 26 19.33 -25.03 30.43
N ALA A 27 20.41 -25.00 31.22
CA ALA A 27 20.41 -25.28 32.65
C ALA A 27 20.64 -23.96 33.40
N LEU A 28 19.72 -23.58 34.28
CA LEU A 28 19.75 -22.33 35.06
C LEU A 28 19.49 -22.64 36.53
N SER A 29 20.31 -22.08 37.41
CA SER A 29 20.08 -22.01 38.86
C SER A 29 19.86 -20.56 39.27
N ALA A 30 18.80 -20.30 40.05
CA ALA A 30 18.48 -18.96 40.55
C ALA A 30 18.88 -18.85 42.03
N ALA A 31 19.57 -17.76 42.40
CA ALA A 31 19.81 -17.40 43.79
C ALA A 31 19.13 -16.05 44.09
N VAL A 32 18.39 -16.00 45.21
CA VAL A 32 17.72 -14.78 45.70
C VAL A 32 18.73 -14.01 46.55
N LEU A 33 19.15 -12.83 46.10
CA LEU A 33 19.85 -11.87 46.94
C LEU A 33 18.82 -10.80 47.34
N GLY A 34 18.64 -10.59 48.64
CA GLY A 34 17.53 -9.81 49.20
C GLY A 34 17.36 -8.42 48.58
N GLY A 35 16.10 -7.99 48.47
CA GLY A 35 15.70 -6.67 47.96
C GLY A 35 15.59 -6.61 46.44
N SER A 36 14.40 -6.92 45.90
CA SER A 36 13.89 -6.62 44.55
C SER A 36 14.76 -6.99 43.32
N ARG A 37 15.95 -7.57 43.50
CA ARG A 37 16.89 -7.91 42.44
C ARG A 37 17.12 -9.41 42.43
N VAL A 38 16.89 -10.01 41.28
CA VAL A 38 17.14 -11.43 41.01
C VAL A 38 18.31 -11.49 40.06
N GLN A 39 19.34 -12.26 40.41
CA GLN A 39 20.46 -12.53 39.51
C GLN A 39 20.30 -13.95 38.97
N LEU A 40 20.07 -14.07 37.66
CA LEU A 40 20.04 -15.35 36.96
C LEU A 40 21.46 -15.62 36.45
N VAL A 41 22.07 -16.71 36.91
CA VAL A 41 23.39 -17.15 36.45
C VAL A 41 23.20 -18.46 35.70
N GLY A 42 23.39 -18.44 34.38
CA GLY A 42 23.25 -19.62 33.53
C GLY A 42 24.50 -19.87 32.70
N THR A 43 24.87 -21.14 32.55
CA THR A 43 25.87 -21.60 31.57
C THR A 43 25.16 -22.23 30.37
N HIS A 44 25.60 -21.91 29.15
CA HIS A 44 25.01 -22.42 27.92
C HIS A 44 25.96 -23.36 27.19
N THR A 45 25.44 -24.46 26.67
CA THR A 45 26.11 -25.30 25.67
C THR A 45 25.26 -25.32 24.41
N CYS A 46 25.69 -24.59 23.38
CA CYS A 46 25.18 -24.75 22.01
C CYS A 46 26.35 -25.32 21.18
N ALA A 47 26.11 -26.36 20.38
CA ALA A 47 27.10 -26.90 19.44
C ALA A 47 26.57 -26.78 18.00
N PRO A 48 27.36 -26.34 17.00
CA PRO A 48 28.73 -25.82 17.04
C PRO A 48 28.80 -24.38 16.48
N TYR A 49 28.52 -23.36 17.30
CA TYR A 49 29.04 -22.02 17.06
C TYR A 49 29.43 -21.42 18.41
N GLY A 50 30.73 -21.21 18.59
CA GLY A 50 31.37 -20.84 19.84
C GLY A 50 30.76 -19.62 20.53
N ILE A 51 30.86 -19.65 21.86
CA ILE A 51 30.27 -18.70 22.80
C ILE A 51 30.78 -17.27 22.56
N LYS A 52 29.87 -16.31 22.38
CA LYS A 52 30.06 -14.89 22.72
C LYS A 52 28.83 -14.39 23.47
N ALA A 53 29.04 -13.84 24.66
CA ALA A 53 28.00 -13.22 25.46
C ALA A 53 27.43 -11.99 24.73
N ILE A 54 26.10 -11.89 24.61
CA ILE A 54 25.39 -10.73 24.04
C ILE A 54 24.56 -10.07 25.15
N THR A 55 24.84 -8.80 25.42
CA THR A 55 24.00 -7.92 26.24
C THR A 55 22.85 -7.40 25.37
N ILE A 56 21.58 -7.65 25.75
CA ILE A 56 20.41 -7.38 24.89
C ILE A 56 19.75 -6.05 25.26
N ASN A 57 19.86 -5.05 24.36
CA ASN A 57 19.16 -3.75 24.47
C ASN A 57 18.04 -3.52 23.43
N ASP A 58 17.79 -4.46 22.49
CA ASP A 58 16.79 -4.28 21.42
C ASP A 58 15.73 -5.40 21.44
N ILE A 59 14.57 -5.16 22.07
CA ILE A 59 13.63 -6.25 22.42
C ILE A 59 12.28 -6.19 21.66
N GLY A 60 11.98 -5.18 20.83
CA GLY A 60 10.62 -4.94 20.29
C GLY A 60 10.25 -5.39 18.87
N LYS A 61 10.87 -6.39 18.23
CA LYS A 61 10.70 -6.63 16.76
C LYS A 61 10.24 -8.03 16.28
N VAL A 62 9.81 -8.95 17.15
CA VAL A 62 9.36 -10.29 16.69
C VAL A 62 7.84 -10.40 16.76
N LYS A 63 7.20 -10.83 15.66
CA LYS A 63 5.76 -11.11 15.58
C LYS A 63 5.58 -12.61 15.27
N ALA A 64 5.03 -13.37 16.21
CA ALA A 64 4.86 -14.82 16.09
C ALA A 64 3.53 -15.28 16.71
N ASP A 65 2.93 -16.30 16.10
CA ASP A 65 1.73 -16.98 16.63
C ASP A 65 2.18 -18.24 17.41
N ILE A 66 1.62 -18.48 18.59
CA ILE A 66 1.96 -19.60 19.48
C ILE A 66 0.79 -20.57 19.50
N ILE A 67 1.04 -21.84 19.16
CA ILE A 67 0.02 -22.90 19.20
C ILE A 67 0.39 -23.91 20.28
N LEU A 68 -0.55 -24.16 21.20
CA LEU A 68 -0.47 -25.25 22.18
C LEU A 68 -1.18 -26.47 21.60
N ALA A 69 -0.44 -27.52 21.25
CA ALA A 69 -1.01 -28.72 20.62
C ALA A 69 -0.44 -30.01 21.22
N PRO A 70 -1.17 -31.15 21.16
CA PRO A 70 -0.62 -32.43 21.55
C PRO A 70 0.60 -32.86 20.72
N GLU A 71 1.49 -33.63 21.35
CA GLU A 71 2.85 -33.92 20.85
C GLU A 71 2.87 -34.65 19.49
N ASN A 72 1.81 -35.39 19.18
CA ASN A 72 1.60 -36.07 17.91
C ASN A 72 1.34 -35.15 16.71
N LEU A 73 1.09 -33.84 16.94
CA LEU A 73 0.98 -32.81 15.90
C LEU A 73 2.32 -32.12 15.61
N LYS A 74 3.34 -32.33 16.45
CA LYS A 74 4.69 -31.76 16.27
C LYS A 74 5.33 -32.34 14.99
N GLY A 75 5.65 -31.47 14.03
CA GLY A 75 6.22 -31.85 12.73
C GLY A 75 5.20 -32.27 11.65
N LYS A 76 3.89 -32.29 11.96
CA LYS A 76 2.82 -32.55 10.97
C LYS A 76 2.17 -31.29 10.41
N ILE A 77 2.31 -30.16 11.10
CA ILE A 77 1.85 -28.85 10.68
C ILE A 77 3.07 -27.93 10.71
N ASP A 78 3.58 -27.53 9.55
CA ASP A 78 4.71 -26.60 9.47
C ASP A 78 4.21 -25.29 8.85
N LEU A 79 3.95 -24.30 9.70
CA LEU A 79 3.42 -22.99 9.31
C LEU A 79 4.48 -21.92 9.61
N PRO A 80 4.84 -21.06 8.64
CA PRO A 80 5.83 -20.02 8.86
C PRO A 80 5.36 -19.03 9.94
N ASN A 81 6.27 -18.68 10.86
CA ASN A 81 6.06 -17.78 12.02
C ASN A 81 5.17 -18.34 13.15
N VAL A 82 5.09 -19.67 13.29
CA VAL A 82 4.35 -20.34 14.37
C VAL A 82 5.30 -21.11 15.31
N ILE A 83 5.14 -20.94 16.63
CA ILE A 83 5.93 -21.62 17.66
C ILE A 83 5.08 -22.69 18.36
N TYR A 84 5.58 -23.93 18.39
CA TYR A 84 4.94 -25.08 19.05
C TYR A 84 5.54 -25.35 20.43
N LEU A 85 4.70 -25.50 21.45
CA LEU A 85 5.14 -25.83 22.81
C LEU A 85 4.75 -27.27 23.18
N ASN A 86 5.68 -28.01 23.79
CA ASN A 86 5.47 -29.40 24.16
C ASN A 86 4.60 -29.56 25.44
N PHE A 87 4.14 -30.79 25.68
CA PHE A 87 3.21 -31.11 26.78
C PHE A 87 3.77 -30.76 28.17
N THR A 88 5.08 -30.92 28.37
CA THR A 88 5.77 -30.56 29.62
C THR A 88 5.75 -29.05 29.88
N THR A 89 5.87 -28.25 28.82
CA THR A 89 5.75 -26.79 28.88
C THR A 89 4.30 -26.36 29.08
N ILE A 90 3.33 -27.09 28.50
CA ILE A 90 1.88 -26.87 28.70
C ILE A 90 1.47 -27.15 30.14
N SER A 91 1.99 -28.22 30.76
CA SER A 91 1.75 -28.54 32.17
C SER A 91 2.26 -27.44 33.10
N LYS A 92 3.50 -26.97 32.88
CA LYS A 92 4.07 -25.85 33.66
C LYS A 92 3.35 -24.52 33.43
N TYR A 93 2.84 -24.30 32.21
CA TYR A 93 2.02 -23.14 31.88
C TYR A 93 0.69 -23.17 32.63
N LYS A 94 -0.04 -24.31 32.57
CA LYS A 94 -1.31 -24.49 33.30
C LYS A 94 -1.11 -24.38 34.82
N GLU A 95 -0.04 -24.97 35.35
CA GLU A 95 0.33 -24.87 36.77
C GLU A 95 0.65 -23.41 37.17
N SER A 96 1.27 -22.64 36.28
CA SER A 96 1.54 -21.21 36.51
C SER A 96 0.26 -20.37 36.49
N VAL A 97 -0.69 -20.69 35.60
CA VAL A 97 -2.01 -20.05 35.56
C VAL A 97 -2.82 -20.40 36.80
N GLU A 98 -2.80 -21.63 37.29
CA GLU A 98 -3.46 -22.03 38.54
C GLU A 98 -2.83 -21.35 39.76
N LYS A 99 -1.49 -21.24 39.82
CA LYS A 99 -0.80 -20.49 40.88
C LYS A 99 -1.15 -19.01 40.85
N LEU A 100 -1.30 -18.41 39.67
CA LEU A 100 -1.77 -17.02 39.50
C LEU A 100 -3.25 -16.90 39.89
N ALA A 101 -4.10 -17.84 39.49
CA ALA A 101 -5.52 -17.87 39.85
C ALA A 101 -5.73 -17.95 41.37
N ASN A 102 -4.95 -18.79 42.06
CA ASN A 102 -4.95 -18.89 43.52
C ASN A 102 -4.42 -17.61 44.19
N ALA A 103 -3.47 -16.90 43.56
CA ALA A 103 -2.95 -15.63 44.08
C ALA A 103 -3.91 -14.45 43.88
N PHE A 104 -4.68 -14.43 42.79
CA PHE A 104 -5.63 -13.38 42.42
C PHE A 104 -7.09 -13.68 42.85
N GLY A 105 -7.32 -14.86 43.45
CA GLY A 105 -8.64 -15.30 43.93
C GLY A 105 -9.64 -15.65 42.82
N THR A 106 -9.28 -15.46 41.55
CA THR A 106 -10.14 -15.78 40.39
C THR A 106 -9.30 -16.14 39.16
N GLN A 107 -9.74 -17.19 38.45
CA GLN A 107 -9.07 -17.69 37.24
C GLN A 107 -9.17 -16.70 36.08
N SER A 108 -10.32 -16.03 35.92
CA SER A 108 -10.54 -15.03 34.87
C SER A 108 -9.52 -13.88 34.94
N ARG A 109 -9.14 -13.45 36.15
CA ARG A 109 -8.17 -12.36 36.32
C ARG A 109 -6.74 -12.79 36.00
N ALA A 110 -6.39 -14.05 36.25
CA ALA A 110 -5.10 -14.62 35.86
C ALA A 110 -4.96 -14.72 34.32
N GLU A 111 -6.04 -15.09 33.63
CA GLU A 111 -6.09 -15.17 32.17
C GLU A 111 -6.02 -13.78 31.50
N GLU A 112 -6.67 -12.77 32.08
CA GLU A 112 -6.64 -11.39 31.59
C GLU A 112 -5.22 -10.79 31.65
N VAL A 113 -4.54 -10.96 32.80
CA VAL A 113 -3.15 -10.50 32.99
C VAL A 113 -2.18 -11.18 32.01
N LEU A 114 -2.40 -12.46 31.71
CA LEU A 114 -1.59 -13.22 30.78
C LEU A 114 -1.82 -12.78 29.33
N ASN A 115 -3.06 -12.47 28.95
CA ASN A 115 -3.40 -11.95 27.63
C ASN A 115 -2.80 -10.55 27.40
N ASP A 116 -2.76 -9.71 28.43
CA ASP A 116 -2.13 -8.40 28.32
C ASP A 116 -0.59 -8.48 28.23
N ALA A 117 0.02 -9.46 28.90
CA ALA A 117 1.43 -9.78 28.67
C ALA A 117 1.65 -10.22 27.20
N LEU A 118 0.87 -11.15 26.66
CA LEU A 118 0.99 -11.60 25.28
C LEU A 118 0.83 -10.45 24.25
N LYS A 119 -0.10 -9.53 24.50
CA LYS A 119 -0.26 -8.30 23.69
C LYS A 119 0.97 -7.39 23.75
N TYR A 120 1.53 -7.18 24.94
CA TYR A 120 2.74 -6.35 25.11
C TYR A 120 3.92 -6.88 24.28
N TRP A 121 4.01 -8.21 24.13
CA TRP A 121 5.04 -8.89 23.34
C TRP A 121 4.66 -9.16 21.88
N ASN A 122 3.48 -8.69 21.43
CA ASN A 122 2.95 -8.89 20.08
C ASN A 122 2.81 -10.38 19.67
N LEU A 123 2.45 -11.24 20.63
CA LEU A 123 2.24 -12.67 20.47
C LEU A 123 0.74 -13.01 20.50
N LYS A 124 0.30 -13.98 19.71
CA LYS A 124 -1.05 -14.57 19.79
C LYS A 124 -0.99 -16.02 20.25
N LEU A 125 -1.86 -16.42 21.17
CA LEU A 125 -1.93 -17.79 21.69
C LEU A 125 -3.18 -18.51 21.17
N TYR A 126 -3.01 -19.73 20.67
CA TYR A 126 -4.10 -20.63 20.30
C TYR A 126 -3.99 -21.92 21.13
N ASP A 127 -4.99 -22.20 21.98
CA ASP A 127 -5.04 -23.42 22.79
C ASP A 127 -5.82 -24.53 22.05
N LEU A 128 -5.09 -25.57 21.63
CA LEU A 128 -5.63 -26.79 21.04
C LEU A 128 -5.45 -28.02 21.96
N SER A 129 -5.13 -27.82 23.24
CA SER A 129 -4.90 -28.90 24.21
C SER A 129 -6.16 -29.68 24.61
N GLY A 130 -7.34 -29.11 24.39
CA GLY A 130 -8.64 -29.77 24.63
C GLY A 130 -9.11 -30.70 23.50
N PHE A 131 -8.31 -30.91 22.45
CA PHE A 131 -8.70 -31.74 21.31
C PHE A 131 -8.32 -33.22 21.50
N PRO A 132 -9.18 -34.19 21.07
CA PRO A 132 -8.93 -35.63 21.21
C PRO A 132 -7.57 -36.10 20.70
N LYS A 133 -6.97 -37.11 21.34
CA LYS A 133 -5.60 -37.61 21.06
C LYS A 133 -5.41 -38.31 19.70
N VAL A 134 -6.47 -38.62 18.95
CA VAL A 134 -6.38 -39.44 17.74
C VAL A 134 -7.15 -38.77 16.60
N TRP A 135 -6.44 -38.40 15.52
CA TRP A 135 -7.02 -37.86 14.28
C TRP A 135 -6.53 -38.75 13.14
N SER A 136 -7.46 -39.33 12.37
CA SER A 136 -7.16 -40.27 11.29
C SER A 136 -7.88 -39.96 9.97
N ASN A 137 -8.59 -38.83 9.83
CA ASN A 137 -9.32 -38.52 8.59
C ASN A 137 -9.36 -37.02 8.18
N LEU A 138 -10.07 -36.73 7.08
CA LEU A 138 -10.12 -35.44 6.36
C LEU A 138 -11.13 -34.43 6.92
N THR A 139 -12.03 -34.84 7.80
CA THR A 139 -13.02 -33.94 8.45
C THR A 139 -12.36 -33.05 9.50
N ASP A 140 -11.19 -33.49 9.91
CA ASP A 140 -10.48 -33.18 11.11
C ASP A 140 -9.62 -31.89 10.93
N TRP A 141 -8.92 -31.75 9.80
CA TRP A 141 -8.19 -30.51 9.48
C TRP A 141 -9.10 -29.28 9.27
N ARG A 142 -10.37 -29.49 8.86
CA ARG A 142 -11.37 -28.41 8.64
C ARG A 142 -11.70 -27.68 9.94
N ILE A 143 -11.71 -28.38 11.07
CA ILE A 143 -12.00 -27.82 12.40
C ILE A 143 -10.85 -26.92 12.86
N ILE A 144 -9.60 -27.34 12.59
CA ILE A 144 -8.38 -26.57 12.89
C ILE A 144 -8.34 -25.30 12.04
N ALA A 145 -8.58 -25.40 10.74
CA ALA A 145 -8.59 -24.25 9.83
C ALA A 145 -9.71 -23.24 10.13
N LYS A 146 -10.87 -23.71 10.63
CA LYS A 146 -11.97 -22.85 11.08
C LYS A 146 -11.60 -22.04 12.34
N LYS A 147 -10.91 -22.65 13.32
CA LYS A 147 -10.41 -21.93 14.52
C LYS A 147 -9.26 -20.96 14.22
N LEU A 148 -8.45 -21.26 13.20
CA LEU A 148 -7.40 -20.38 12.69
C LEU A 148 -7.92 -19.29 11.72
N GLY A 149 -9.24 -19.22 11.48
CA GLY A 149 -9.90 -18.15 10.73
C GLY A 149 -9.76 -18.22 9.20
N GLY A 150 -9.51 -19.40 8.62
CA GLY A 150 -8.96 -19.52 7.27
C GLY A 150 -9.80 -20.14 6.13
N ILE A 151 -11.08 -20.49 6.29
CA ILE A 151 -11.87 -21.06 5.16
C ILE A 151 -13.28 -20.46 5.06
N PRO A 152 -13.69 -19.93 3.89
CA PRO A 152 -15.10 -19.61 3.60
C PRO A 152 -15.94 -20.88 3.44
N THR A 153 -17.09 -20.95 4.09
CA THR A 153 -18.00 -22.11 4.11
C THR A 153 -18.86 -22.31 2.85
N SER A 154 -18.56 -21.67 1.73
CA SER A 154 -19.31 -21.88 0.50
C SER A 154 -18.73 -23.05 -0.30
N LYS A 155 -19.55 -24.06 -0.60
CA LYS A 155 -19.30 -25.12 -1.59
C LYS A 155 -19.05 -24.52 -2.98
N SER A 156 -17.88 -23.93 -3.23
CA SER A 156 -17.45 -23.59 -4.57
C SER A 156 -16.62 -24.74 -5.14
N GLU A 157 -16.97 -25.16 -6.35
CA GLU A 157 -16.15 -26.04 -7.19
C GLU A 157 -15.09 -25.19 -7.89
N ALA A 158 -13.92 -25.78 -8.12
CA ALA A 158 -12.83 -25.21 -8.91
C ALA A 158 -12.57 -26.15 -10.11
N GLU A 159 -12.44 -25.63 -11.32
CA GLU A 159 -12.10 -26.46 -12.49
C GLU A 159 -10.58 -26.52 -12.67
N VAL A 160 -10.05 -27.71 -12.95
CA VAL A 160 -8.66 -27.91 -13.37
C VAL A 160 -8.66 -28.51 -14.77
N ILE A 161 -7.81 -27.96 -15.65
CA ILE A 161 -7.64 -28.45 -17.02
C ILE A 161 -6.47 -29.43 -17.04
N ILE A 162 -6.72 -30.67 -17.42
CA ILE A 162 -5.68 -31.70 -17.60
C ILE A 162 -5.78 -32.19 -19.05
N SER A 163 -4.72 -31.96 -19.84
CA SER A 163 -4.61 -32.43 -21.23
C SER A 163 -5.90 -32.27 -22.05
N SER A 164 -6.35 -31.01 -22.22
CA SER A 164 -7.57 -30.59 -22.94
C SER A 164 -8.94 -31.00 -22.36
N GLU A 165 -9.00 -31.82 -21.31
CA GLU A 165 -10.25 -32.11 -20.60
C GLU A 165 -10.41 -31.21 -19.36
N ARG A 166 -11.63 -30.70 -19.16
CA ARG A 166 -12.01 -29.93 -17.96
C ARG A 166 -12.51 -30.90 -16.90
N VAL A 167 -11.85 -30.95 -15.75
CA VAL A 167 -12.28 -31.78 -14.63
C VAL A 167 -12.68 -30.89 -13.45
N PRO A 168 -13.95 -30.95 -13.00
CA PRO A 168 -14.38 -30.22 -11.81
C PRO A 168 -13.78 -30.89 -10.57
N ILE A 169 -13.10 -30.11 -9.75
CA ILE A 169 -12.63 -30.54 -8.42
C ILE A 169 -13.22 -29.62 -7.36
N THR A 170 -13.45 -30.12 -6.15
CA THR A 170 -13.90 -29.23 -5.07
C THR A 170 -12.74 -28.31 -4.66
N VAL A 171 -13.04 -27.09 -4.18
CA VAL A 171 -12.01 -26.21 -3.58
C VAL A 171 -11.22 -26.94 -2.49
N GLU A 172 -11.86 -27.85 -1.76
CA GLU A 172 -11.24 -28.68 -0.72
C GLU A 172 -10.16 -29.60 -1.33
N THR A 173 -10.43 -30.21 -2.48
CA THR A 173 -9.50 -31.06 -3.25
C THR A 173 -8.30 -30.26 -3.78
N TYR A 174 -8.50 -29.01 -4.20
CA TYR A 174 -7.44 -28.13 -4.69
C TYR A 174 -6.45 -27.73 -3.58
N TYR A 175 -6.94 -27.38 -2.40
CA TYR A 175 -6.09 -26.96 -1.28
C TYR A 175 -5.29 -28.14 -0.69
N LEU A 176 -5.85 -29.36 -0.69
CA LEU A 176 -5.13 -30.57 -0.30
C LEU A 176 -3.96 -30.85 -1.24
N TRP A 177 -4.15 -30.73 -2.55
CA TRP A 177 -3.07 -30.87 -3.53
C TRP A 177 -1.96 -29.82 -3.37
N LYS A 178 -2.34 -28.57 -3.05
CA LYS A 178 -1.42 -27.43 -3.00
C LYS A 178 -0.59 -27.33 -1.71
N TYR A 179 -1.13 -27.78 -0.58
CA TYR A 179 -0.54 -27.50 0.74
C TYR A 179 -0.25 -28.73 1.60
N ALA A 180 -0.61 -29.94 1.17
CA ALA A 180 -0.26 -31.15 1.92
C ALA A 180 1.25 -31.47 1.82
N PRO A 181 1.96 -31.71 2.94
CA PRO A 181 3.36 -32.14 2.91
C PRO A 181 3.51 -33.51 2.25
N ASN A 182 4.56 -33.69 1.44
CA ASN A 182 4.84 -34.94 0.70
C ASN A 182 4.97 -36.19 1.60
N SER A 183 5.20 -36.04 2.90
CA SER A 183 5.40 -37.13 3.87
C SER A 183 4.11 -37.68 4.50
N VAL A 184 2.94 -37.12 4.18
CA VAL A 184 1.67 -37.43 4.88
C VAL A 184 0.64 -38.13 3.97
N LEU A 185 0.86 -38.20 2.67
CA LEU A 185 -0.11 -38.77 1.74
C LEU A 185 0.23 -40.24 1.45
N GLU A 186 -0.43 -41.13 2.20
CA GLU A 186 -0.43 -42.58 1.95
C GLU A 186 -0.93 -42.91 0.52
N PRO A 187 -0.44 -44.01 -0.11
CA PRO A 187 -0.80 -44.41 -1.47
C PRO A 187 -2.31 -44.51 -1.73
N PHE A 188 -3.12 -44.79 -0.71
CA PHE A 188 -4.58 -44.86 -0.84
C PHE A 188 -5.24 -43.50 -1.13
N VAL A 189 -4.65 -42.39 -0.69
CA VAL A 189 -5.18 -41.04 -0.94
C VAL A 189 -5.02 -40.66 -2.40
N TYR A 190 -3.91 -41.08 -3.02
CA TYR A 190 -3.67 -40.93 -4.45
C TYR A 190 -4.54 -41.87 -5.29
N GLN A 191 -4.86 -43.07 -4.80
CA GLN A 191 -5.87 -43.95 -5.41
C GLN A 191 -7.25 -43.27 -5.50
N ALA A 192 -7.69 -42.64 -4.40
CA ALA A 192 -8.96 -41.90 -4.37
C ALA A 192 -8.94 -40.72 -5.34
N PHE A 193 -7.80 -40.01 -5.42
CA PHE A 193 -7.60 -38.90 -6.35
C PHE A 193 -7.61 -39.34 -7.82
N ALA A 194 -6.92 -40.45 -8.15
CA ALA A 194 -6.85 -40.97 -9.51
C ALA A 194 -8.18 -41.59 -9.98
N LYS A 195 -8.89 -42.31 -9.11
CA LYS A 195 -10.25 -42.82 -9.40
C LYS A 195 -11.27 -41.69 -9.58
N ALA A 196 -11.15 -40.59 -8.83
CA ALA A 196 -12.01 -39.43 -8.98
C ALA A 196 -11.77 -38.69 -10.31
N LEU A 197 -10.52 -38.66 -10.81
CA LEU A 197 -10.17 -38.02 -12.08
C LEU A 197 -10.43 -38.93 -13.30
N TRP A 198 -10.26 -40.26 -13.18
CA TRP A 198 -10.47 -41.22 -14.28
C TRP A 198 -11.23 -42.48 -13.82
N PRO A 199 -12.56 -42.42 -13.66
CA PRO A 199 -13.36 -43.54 -13.14
C PRO A 199 -13.37 -44.80 -14.01
N ALA A 200 -13.09 -44.68 -15.31
CA ALA A 200 -13.29 -45.73 -16.32
C ALA A 200 -12.03 -46.55 -16.70
N ARG A 201 -10.86 -46.32 -16.06
CA ARG A 201 -9.64 -47.08 -16.34
C ARG A 201 -9.30 -48.03 -15.20
N GLU A 202 -9.04 -49.30 -15.50
CA GLU A 202 -8.42 -50.23 -14.55
C GLU A 202 -6.95 -49.83 -14.31
N ILE A 203 -6.66 -49.29 -13.12
CA ILE A 203 -5.31 -48.87 -12.73
C ILE A 203 -4.68 -49.99 -11.87
N LYS A 204 -3.72 -50.73 -12.42
CA LYS A 204 -2.90 -51.70 -11.65
C LYS A 204 -1.69 -51.00 -11.01
N LEU A 205 -1.52 -51.19 -9.70
CA LEU A 205 -0.49 -50.51 -8.91
C LEU A 205 0.77 -51.37 -8.72
N ASN A 206 1.92 -50.69 -8.64
CA ASN A 206 3.15 -51.23 -8.06
C ASN A 206 3.32 -50.61 -6.65
N PRO A 207 3.23 -51.40 -5.56
CA PRO A 207 3.26 -50.88 -4.19
C PRO A 207 4.57 -50.20 -3.78
N ASN A 208 5.66 -50.40 -4.55
CA ASN A 208 7.00 -49.91 -4.20
C ASN A 208 7.43 -48.67 -5.00
N ALA A 209 6.57 -48.10 -5.83
CA ALA A 209 6.90 -46.90 -6.61
C ALA A 209 6.70 -45.62 -5.79
N ASN A 210 7.70 -44.74 -5.77
CA ASN A 210 7.58 -43.37 -5.27
C ASN A 210 6.41 -42.66 -5.97
N ALA A 211 5.45 -42.15 -5.18
CA ALA A 211 4.20 -41.54 -5.65
C ALA A 211 4.39 -40.42 -6.69
N LYS A 212 5.51 -39.69 -6.62
CA LYS A 212 5.85 -38.60 -7.56
C LYS A 212 6.25 -39.12 -8.94
N SER A 213 6.93 -40.27 -9.01
CA SER A 213 7.29 -40.96 -10.26
C SER A 213 6.06 -41.58 -10.94
N TYR A 214 5.08 -42.02 -10.16
CA TYR A 214 3.84 -42.59 -10.68
C TYR A 214 2.97 -41.50 -11.32
N LEU A 215 2.80 -40.36 -10.65
CA LEU A 215 2.06 -39.21 -11.17
C LEU A 215 2.75 -38.53 -12.35
N SER A 216 4.09 -38.44 -12.37
CA SER A 216 4.81 -37.83 -13.51
C SER A 216 4.67 -38.64 -14.81
N LYS A 217 4.47 -39.95 -14.71
CA LYS A 217 4.26 -40.85 -15.85
C LYS A 217 2.87 -40.70 -16.47
N TYR A 218 1.85 -40.37 -15.66
CA TYR A 218 0.47 -40.20 -16.11
C TYR A 218 0.06 -38.75 -16.38
N LEU A 219 0.67 -37.77 -15.70
CA LEU A 219 0.35 -36.35 -15.85
C LEU A 219 1.19 -35.62 -16.89
N GLY A 220 2.24 -36.22 -17.47
CA GLY A 220 3.06 -35.60 -18.52
C GLY A 220 3.59 -34.21 -18.15
N HIS A 221 4.80 -34.14 -17.57
CA HIS A 221 5.57 -32.90 -17.32
C HIS A 221 4.75 -31.60 -17.16
N PHE A 222 3.98 -31.48 -16.06
CA PHE A 222 3.31 -30.24 -15.69
C PHE A 222 4.33 -29.22 -15.14
N ASN A 223 4.93 -28.43 -16.03
CA ASN A 223 5.72 -27.25 -15.68
C ASN A 223 4.79 -26.05 -15.46
N GLY A 224 4.23 -25.93 -14.26
CA GLY A 224 3.96 -24.64 -13.58
C GLY A 224 3.28 -23.47 -14.29
N GLN A 225 2.55 -23.65 -15.40
CA GLN A 225 1.86 -22.56 -16.09
C GLN A 225 0.34 -22.77 -16.11
N PHE A 226 -0.38 -21.66 -15.88
CA PHE A 226 -1.83 -21.43 -15.93
C PHE A 226 -2.65 -21.68 -14.65
N PHE A 227 -2.83 -20.60 -13.88
CA PHE A 227 -4.06 -20.37 -13.09
C PHE A 227 -4.76 -19.14 -13.69
N GLU A 228 -5.74 -19.33 -14.56
CA GLU A 228 -6.64 -18.23 -14.94
C GLU A 228 -7.58 -17.91 -13.77
N LYS A 229 -7.61 -16.64 -13.36
CA LYS A 229 -8.62 -16.11 -12.42
C LYS A 229 -10.01 -16.36 -13.01
N VAL A 230 -10.88 -17.09 -12.30
CA VAL A 230 -12.30 -17.21 -12.69
C VAL A 230 -12.89 -15.80 -12.86
N PRO A 231 -13.39 -15.42 -14.04
CA PRO A 231 -13.89 -14.06 -14.27
C PRO A 231 -15.09 -13.78 -13.36
N MET A 232 -15.06 -12.70 -12.57
CA MET A 232 -16.24 -12.25 -11.84
C MET A 232 -17.38 -11.95 -12.83
N LYS A 233 -18.55 -12.53 -12.59
CA LYS A 233 -19.75 -12.24 -13.39
C LYS A 233 -20.07 -10.75 -13.30
N ARG A 234 -20.18 -10.08 -14.45
CA ARG A 234 -20.52 -8.65 -14.48
C ARG A 234 -21.91 -8.43 -13.89
N HIS A 235 -22.06 -7.40 -13.09
CA HIS A 235 -23.33 -7.00 -12.49
C HIS A 235 -23.44 -5.49 -12.38
N TRP A 236 -24.67 -4.99 -12.32
CA TRP A 236 -24.92 -3.56 -12.18
C TRP A 236 -24.77 -3.14 -10.73
N VAL A 237 -24.09 -2.02 -10.50
CA VAL A 237 -24.03 -1.33 -9.22
C VAL A 237 -24.33 0.15 -9.43
N THR A 238 -24.92 0.80 -8.43
CA THR A 238 -25.05 2.25 -8.40
C THR A 238 -23.97 2.79 -7.46
N ILE A 239 -23.11 3.67 -7.98
CA ILE A 239 -22.12 4.40 -7.19
C ILE A 239 -22.56 5.84 -7.00
N LYS A 240 -22.11 6.47 -5.92
CA LYS A 240 -22.29 7.91 -5.69
C LYS A 240 -20.94 8.58 -5.92
N ASP A 241 -20.81 9.25 -7.05
CA ASP A 241 -19.52 9.83 -7.47
C ASP A 241 -19.11 11.04 -6.61
N VAL A 242 -17.93 11.61 -6.88
CA VAL A 242 -17.40 12.76 -6.12
C VAL A 242 -18.25 14.03 -6.24
N LEU A 243 -19.15 14.12 -7.22
CA LEU A 243 -20.13 15.20 -7.35
C LEU A 243 -21.45 14.89 -6.63
N GLY A 244 -21.54 13.74 -5.96
CA GLY A 244 -22.72 13.26 -5.24
C GLY A 244 -23.78 12.65 -6.15
N ARG A 245 -23.47 12.39 -7.43
CA ARG A 245 -24.43 11.85 -8.41
C ARG A 245 -24.53 10.34 -8.28
N GLU A 246 -25.73 9.81 -8.38
CA GLU A 246 -25.95 8.37 -8.52
C GLU A 246 -25.70 7.95 -9.97
N VAL A 247 -24.73 7.07 -10.18
CA VAL A 247 -24.34 6.57 -11.50
C VAL A 247 -24.40 5.05 -11.50
N ARG A 248 -25.24 4.49 -12.37
CA ARG A 248 -25.36 3.04 -12.55
C ARG A 248 -24.32 2.53 -13.54
N VAL A 249 -23.47 1.61 -13.10
CA VAL A 249 -22.31 1.09 -13.86
C VAL A 249 -22.28 -0.44 -13.85
N LEU A 250 -21.79 -1.04 -14.95
CA LEU A 250 -21.68 -2.50 -15.09
C LEU A 250 -20.25 -2.96 -14.78
N VAL A 251 -20.07 -3.59 -13.61
CA VAL A 251 -18.76 -3.92 -13.03
C VAL A 251 -18.50 -5.43 -12.97
N PRO A 252 -17.23 -5.89 -13.00
CA PRO A 252 -16.04 -5.09 -13.30
C PRO A 252 -16.08 -4.57 -14.75
N VAL A 253 -15.54 -3.37 -14.96
CA VAL A 253 -15.46 -2.71 -16.25
C VAL A 253 -14.51 -3.49 -17.14
N LYS A 254 -14.89 -3.72 -18.40
CA LYS A 254 -14.03 -4.36 -19.40
C LYS A 254 -13.43 -3.35 -20.38
N ARG A 255 -14.10 -2.21 -20.58
CA ARG A 255 -13.71 -1.13 -21.51
C ARG A 255 -13.87 0.23 -20.82
N ALA A 256 -12.78 0.85 -20.39
CA ALA A 256 -12.77 2.16 -19.77
C ALA A 256 -12.26 3.22 -20.74
N ALA A 257 -12.93 4.37 -20.81
CA ALA A 257 -12.33 5.59 -21.33
C ALA A 257 -11.83 6.43 -20.16
N VAL A 258 -10.52 6.66 -20.07
CA VAL A 258 -9.90 7.39 -18.95
C VAL A 258 -9.38 8.73 -19.46
N LEU A 259 -10.12 9.81 -19.18
CA LEU A 259 -9.82 11.14 -19.72
C LEU A 259 -8.86 11.96 -18.83
N TYR A 260 -8.63 11.48 -17.61
CA TYR A 260 -7.65 12.01 -16.66
C TYR A 260 -7.42 10.97 -15.54
N GLY A 261 -6.28 11.03 -14.86
CA GLY A 261 -5.97 10.16 -13.72
C GLY A 261 -5.56 8.74 -14.13
N LEU A 262 -4.79 8.58 -15.21
CA LEU A 262 -4.23 7.28 -15.61
C LEU A 262 -3.43 6.66 -14.45
N GLU A 263 -2.66 7.48 -13.74
CA GLU A 263 -1.89 7.08 -12.58
C GLU A 263 -2.79 6.59 -11.44
N ASP A 264 -3.90 7.28 -11.17
CA ASP A 264 -4.85 6.91 -10.12
C ASP A 264 -5.58 5.61 -10.46
N TRP A 265 -5.99 5.46 -11.72
CA TRP A 265 -6.62 4.26 -12.26
C TRP A 265 -5.73 3.04 -12.08
N VAL A 266 -4.46 3.15 -12.47
CA VAL A 266 -3.48 2.06 -12.38
C VAL A 266 -3.00 1.84 -10.95
N ALA A 267 -2.87 2.88 -10.12
CA ALA A 267 -2.52 2.72 -8.71
C ALA A 267 -3.52 1.79 -7.98
N VAL A 268 -4.80 1.92 -8.32
CA VAL A 268 -5.88 1.08 -7.77
C VAL A 268 -5.97 -0.27 -8.46
N GLY A 269 -5.96 -0.32 -9.80
CA GLY A 269 -6.31 -1.53 -10.55
C GLY A 269 -5.13 -2.31 -11.15
N GLY A 270 -3.90 -1.80 -11.00
CA GLY A 270 -2.69 -2.40 -11.55
C GLY A 270 -2.72 -2.54 -13.07
N GLU A 271 -1.88 -3.43 -13.60
CA GLU A 271 -1.84 -3.74 -15.03
C GLU A 271 -3.17 -4.31 -15.55
N ASP A 272 -3.92 -5.07 -14.73
CA ASP A 272 -5.22 -5.59 -15.15
C ASP A 272 -6.16 -4.46 -15.56
N ALA A 273 -6.26 -3.40 -14.76
CA ALA A 273 -7.09 -2.24 -15.10
C ALA A 273 -6.51 -1.42 -16.26
N LEU A 274 -5.17 -1.34 -16.39
CA LEU A 274 -4.51 -0.69 -17.52
C LEU A 274 -4.96 -1.32 -18.85
N THR A 275 -4.98 -2.66 -18.94
CA THR A 275 -5.43 -3.39 -20.15
C THR A 275 -6.90 -3.17 -20.51
N LYS A 276 -7.73 -2.61 -19.62
CA LYS A 276 -9.14 -2.32 -19.90
C LYS A 276 -9.35 -0.96 -20.54
N ILE A 277 -8.31 -0.14 -20.68
CA ILE A 277 -8.44 1.19 -21.27
C ILE A 277 -8.58 1.05 -22.79
N VAL A 278 -9.65 1.62 -23.34
CA VAL A 278 -9.97 1.58 -24.77
C VAL A 278 -9.96 2.97 -25.42
N ALA A 279 -9.86 4.03 -24.62
CA ALA A 279 -9.73 5.41 -25.08
C ALA A 279 -9.04 6.24 -23.99
N LEU A 280 -8.16 7.14 -24.41
CA LEU A 280 -7.39 8.03 -23.54
C LEU A 280 -7.46 9.48 -23.99
N ASN A 281 -7.26 10.40 -23.06
CA ASN A 281 -6.88 11.78 -23.37
C ASN A 281 -5.36 11.88 -23.49
N ALA A 282 -4.77 11.21 -24.49
CA ALA A 282 -3.33 11.21 -24.69
C ALA A 282 -2.82 12.60 -25.09
N TRP A 283 -3.65 13.42 -25.76
CA TRP A 283 -3.36 14.81 -26.09
C TRP A 283 -2.87 15.61 -24.88
N ARG A 284 -3.54 15.46 -23.73
CA ARG A 284 -3.15 16.17 -22.50
C ARG A 284 -1.79 15.74 -21.99
N TYR A 285 -1.48 14.44 -22.05
CA TYR A 285 -0.16 13.93 -21.65
C TYR A 285 0.92 14.45 -22.61
N LYS A 286 0.73 14.28 -23.92
CA LYS A 286 1.65 14.77 -24.96
C LYS A 286 1.89 16.28 -24.85
N LYS A 287 0.85 17.07 -24.56
CA LYS A 287 0.93 18.54 -24.51
C LYS A 287 1.44 19.08 -23.18
N TRP A 288 0.99 18.54 -22.05
CA TRP A 288 1.20 19.14 -20.72
C TRP A 288 2.05 18.30 -19.78
N ARG A 289 2.29 17.02 -20.09
CA ARG A 289 3.09 16.08 -19.30
C ARG A 289 3.94 15.16 -20.20
N PRO A 290 4.74 15.71 -21.12
CA PRO A 290 5.40 14.91 -22.16
C PRO A 290 6.36 13.86 -21.59
N ASP A 291 7.05 14.15 -20.48
CA ASP A 291 7.91 13.17 -19.81
C ASP A 291 7.13 12.02 -19.16
N TRP A 292 5.88 12.26 -18.73
CA TRP A 292 5.00 11.22 -18.20
C TRP A 292 4.53 10.34 -19.34
N TRP A 293 4.20 10.93 -20.49
CA TRP A 293 3.87 10.18 -21.69
C TRP A 293 5.01 9.25 -22.09
N VAL A 294 6.24 9.76 -22.13
CA VAL A 294 7.45 8.97 -22.40
C VAL A 294 7.60 7.83 -21.38
N ALA A 295 7.44 8.09 -20.09
CA ALA A 295 7.51 7.03 -19.08
C ALA A 295 6.44 5.95 -19.28
N TRP A 296 5.22 6.34 -19.61
CA TRP A 296 4.13 5.40 -19.89
C TRP A 296 4.41 4.56 -21.13
N THR A 297 4.83 5.17 -22.24
CA THR A 297 5.00 4.46 -23.52
C THR A 297 6.30 3.66 -23.60
N GLU A 298 7.33 4.00 -22.82
CA GLU A 298 8.51 3.14 -22.67
C GLU A 298 8.17 1.82 -21.96
N HIS A 299 7.29 1.85 -20.94
CA HIS A 299 6.87 0.65 -20.22
C HIS A 299 5.72 -0.10 -20.91
N TYR A 300 4.83 0.64 -21.59
CA TYR A 300 3.66 0.10 -22.28
C TYR A 300 3.49 0.74 -23.66
N PRO A 301 4.29 0.33 -24.66
CA PRO A 301 4.27 0.94 -26.00
C PRO A 301 2.89 0.92 -26.68
N TRP A 302 2.09 -0.12 -26.41
CA TRP A 302 0.73 -0.25 -26.94
C TRP A 302 -0.23 0.86 -26.48
N LEU A 303 0.13 1.66 -25.47
CA LEU A 303 -0.63 2.87 -25.12
C LEU A 303 -0.69 3.89 -26.27
N GLU A 304 0.29 3.87 -27.19
CA GLU A 304 0.29 4.71 -28.39
C GLU A 304 -0.77 4.29 -29.41
N GLU A 305 -1.22 3.04 -29.36
CA GLU A 305 -2.24 2.48 -30.25
C GLU A 305 -3.67 2.75 -29.75
N ILE A 306 -3.84 3.12 -28.46
CA ILE A 306 -5.15 3.46 -27.91
C ILE A 306 -5.65 4.76 -28.56
N PRO A 307 -6.93 4.81 -29.01
CA PRO A 307 -7.54 6.03 -29.50
C PRO A 307 -7.36 7.23 -28.55
N ASP A 308 -6.77 8.30 -29.08
CA ASP A 308 -6.70 9.60 -28.41
C ASP A 308 -7.99 10.38 -28.67
N VAL A 309 -8.84 10.48 -27.65
CA VAL A 309 -10.12 11.20 -27.74
C VAL A 309 -10.00 12.65 -27.29
N GLY A 310 -8.80 13.10 -26.93
CA GLY A 310 -8.54 14.47 -26.52
C GLY A 310 -9.25 14.90 -25.23
N GLN A 311 -9.23 16.20 -24.98
CA GLN A 311 -9.69 16.78 -23.72
C GLN A 311 -11.02 17.54 -23.88
N PRO A 312 -12.06 17.21 -23.11
CA PRO A 312 -13.29 18.00 -23.01
C PRO A 312 -13.01 19.49 -22.78
N GLY A 313 -13.63 20.34 -23.60
CA GLY A 313 -13.43 21.80 -23.63
C GLY A 313 -12.28 22.27 -24.52
N TRP A 314 -11.50 21.37 -25.13
CA TRP A 314 -10.36 21.70 -25.98
C TRP A 314 -10.34 20.83 -27.25
N SER A 315 -9.73 19.64 -27.19
CA SER A 315 -9.48 18.76 -28.34
C SER A 315 -10.40 17.53 -28.39
N PHE A 316 -11.56 17.59 -27.72
CA PHE A 316 -12.39 16.42 -27.49
C PHE A 316 -13.05 15.88 -28.76
N ASN A 317 -12.77 14.61 -29.07
CA ASN A 317 -13.41 13.88 -30.16
C ASN A 317 -14.43 12.88 -29.57
N LEU A 318 -15.70 13.29 -29.56
CA LEU A 318 -16.79 12.46 -29.06
C LEU A 318 -17.08 11.26 -29.97
N GLU A 319 -16.93 11.40 -31.28
CA GLU A 319 -17.17 10.31 -32.24
C GLU A 319 -16.17 9.17 -32.03
N ALA A 320 -14.87 9.49 -31.93
CA ALA A 320 -13.83 8.52 -31.62
C ALA A 320 -14.07 7.84 -30.26
N LEU A 321 -14.58 8.58 -29.27
CA LEU A 321 -14.95 8.00 -27.97
C LEU A 321 -16.11 7.01 -28.09
N LEU A 322 -17.13 7.30 -28.91
CA LEU A 322 -18.25 6.40 -29.14
C LEU A 322 -17.81 5.14 -29.92
N GLU A 323 -16.93 5.31 -30.91
CA GLU A 323 -16.35 4.21 -31.70
C GLU A 323 -15.53 3.25 -30.82
N ALA A 324 -14.83 3.80 -29.82
CA ALA A 324 -14.13 3.00 -28.82
C ALA A 324 -15.06 2.16 -27.93
N ARG A 325 -16.39 2.36 -27.97
CA ARG A 325 -17.42 1.59 -27.23
C ARG A 325 -17.05 1.33 -25.76
N PRO A 326 -16.78 2.37 -24.94
CA PRO A 326 -16.48 2.20 -23.53
C PRO A 326 -17.72 1.78 -22.73
N ASP A 327 -17.51 0.94 -21.71
CA ASP A 327 -18.51 0.63 -20.68
C ASP A 327 -18.68 1.80 -19.68
N VAL A 328 -17.66 2.67 -19.55
CA VAL A 328 -17.66 3.83 -18.66
C VAL A 328 -16.66 4.88 -19.14
N VAL A 329 -17.01 6.16 -18.93
CA VAL A 329 -16.08 7.29 -19.07
C VAL A 329 -15.71 7.80 -17.69
N VAL A 330 -14.42 7.82 -17.37
CA VAL A 330 -13.88 8.40 -16.14
C VAL A 330 -13.29 9.77 -16.46
N THR A 331 -13.74 10.79 -15.72
CA THR A 331 -13.38 12.19 -15.98
C THR A 331 -13.24 12.99 -14.67
N THR A 332 -12.92 14.26 -14.79
CA THR A 332 -12.78 15.20 -13.67
C THR A 332 -13.89 16.25 -13.66
N PRO A 333 -14.15 16.97 -12.55
CA PRO A 333 -15.26 17.92 -12.46
C PRO A 333 -15.26 19.01 -13.54
N TRP A 334 -14.08 19.53 -13.89
CA TRP A 334 -13.96 20.59 -14.90
C TRP A 334 -14.18 20.06 -16.33
N MET A 335 -13.63 18.89 -16.65
CA MET A 335 -13.90 18.23 -17.94
C MET A 335 -15.37 17.80 -18.06
N PHE A 336 -15.96 17.31 -16.98
CA PHE A 336 -17.39 16.97 -16.92
C PHE A 336 -18.26 18.19 -17.22
N ARG A 337 -17.95 19.35 -16.63
CA ARG A 337 -18.65 20.60 -16.93
C ARG A 337 -18.60 20.93 -18.42
N HIS A 338 -17.44 20.82 -19.05
CA HIS A 338 -17.33 21.05 -20.50
C HIS A 338 -18.11 20.05 -21.34
N MET A 339 -18.22 18.78 -20.92
CA MET A 339 -19.10 17.81 -21.59
C MET A 339 -20.59 18.18 -21.47
N VAL A 340 -21.00 18.79 -20.36
CA VAL A 340 -22.37 19.30 -20.18
C VAL A 340 -22.61 20.47 -21.12
N GLU A 341 -21.69 21.44 -21.12
CA GLU A 341 -21.76 22.66 -21.95
C GLU A 341 -21.77 22.35 -23.44
N SER A 342 -21.00 21.35 -23.90
CA SER A 342 -20.92 20.99 -25.32
C SER A 342 -22.05 20.08 -25.81
N GLY A 343 -22.92 19.58 -24.91
CA GLY A 343 -23.94 18.58 -25.26
C GLY A 343 -23.42 17.13 -25.34
N ALA A 344 -22.11 16.90 -25.15
CA ALA A 344 -21.52 15.57 -25.23
C ALA A 344 -22.07 14.60 -24.18
N LEU A 345 -22.42 15.10 -22.98
CA LEU A 345 -22.99 14.26 -21.93
C LEU A 345 -24.36 13.68 -22.34
N GLN A 346 -25.17 14.43 -23.10
CA GLN A 346 -26.48 14.02 -23.58
C GLN A 346 -26.34 12.86 -24.57
N THR A 347 -25.37 12.97 -25.50
CA THR A 347 -25.04 11.89 -26.44
C THR A 347 -24.56 10.63 -25.72
N LEU A 348 -23.66 10.75 -24.74
CA LEU A 348 -23.19 9.60 -23.94
C LEU A 348 -24.34 8.94 -23.16
N LYS A 349 -25.28 9.73 -22.61
CA LYS A 349 -26.49 9.22 -21.97
C LYS A 349 -27.40 8.46 -22.94
N ALA A 350 -27.62 9.00 -24.14
CA ALA A 350 -28.42 8.34 -25.19
C ALA A 350 -27.77 7.01 -25.62
N ALA A 351 -26.43 6.97 -25.68
CA ALA A 351 -25.65 5.76 -25.92
C ALA A 351 -25.57 4.80 -24.72
N LYS A 352 -26.20 5.14 -23.58
CA LYS A 352 -26.16 4.37 -22.32
C LYS A 352 -24.75 4.15 -21.77
N ILE A 353 -23.84 5.10 -22.01
CA ILE A 353 -22.47 5.09 -21.49
C ILE A 353 -22.43 5.95 -20.23
N PRO A 354 -22.23 5.37 -19.03
CA PRO A 354 -22.14 6.13 -17.80
C PRO A 354 -20.84 6.96 -17.74
N VAL A 355 -20.96 8.16 -17.18
CA VAL A 355 -19.82 9.05 -16.91
C VAL A 355 -19.62 9.15 -15.39
N VAL A 356 -18.46 8.75 -14.90
CA VAL A 356 -18.06 8.79 -13.49
C VAL A 356 -17.04 9.90 -13.29
N VAL A 357 -17.25 10.74 -12.27
CA VAL A 357 -16.35 11.85 -11.96
C VAL A 357 -15.50 11.52 -10.74
N ILE A 358 -14.19 11.63 -10.91
CA ILE A 358 -13.18 11.49 -9.85
C ILE A 358 -12.47 12.83 -9.66
N ASP A 359 -12.01 13.11 -8.44
CA ASP A 359 -11.32 14.34 -8.12
C ASP A 359 -10.30 14.14 -6.99
N PHE A 360 -9.06 14.52 -7.30
CA PHE A 360 -7.96 14.56 -6.35
C PHE A 360 -7.50 16.01 -6.12
N VAL A 361 -7.99 17.01 -6.85
CA VAL A 361 -7.47 18.38 -6.69
C VAL A 361 -8.01 19.00 -5.41
N PRO A 362 -7.15 19.48 -4.50
CA PRO A 362 -7.62 20.20 -3.32
C PRO A 362 -8.30 21.51 -3.76
N LYS A 363 -9.47 21.80 -3.16
CA LYS A 363 -10.26 23.01 -3.48
C LYS A 363 -10.26 24.02 -2.35
N THR A 364 -10.14 23.53 -1.12
CA THR A 364 -10.19 24.31 0.12
C THR A 364 -9.12 23.79 1.08
N PRO A 365 -8.69 24.57 2.08
CA PRO A 365 -7.85 24.07 3.17
C PRO A 365 -8.61 23.15 4.14
N ASN A 366 -9.87 22.80 3.85
CA ASN A 366 -10.62 21.84 4.64
C ASN A 366 -10.11 20.42 4.34
N VAL A 367 -9.27 19.90 5.24
CA VAL A 367 -8.69 18.56 5.15
C VAL A 367 -9.76 17.49 4.96
N LYS A 368 -10.88 17.59 5.68
CA LYS A 368 -11.93 16.57 5.63
C LYS A 368 -12.56 16.50 4.23
N GLU A 369 -12.89 17.65 3.64
CA GLU A 369 -13.44 17.71 2.28
C GLU A 369 -12.47 17.08 1.27
N HIS A 370 -11.18 17.38 1.39
CA HIS A 370 -10.15 16.81 0.53
C HIS A 370 -10.03 15.29 0.68
N LEU A 371 -9.92 14.80 1.92
CA LEU A 371 -9.82 13.37 2.19
C LEU A 371 -11.07 12.60 1.77
N ASP A 372 -12.27 13.18 1.93
CA ASP A 372 -13.53 12.58 1.50
C ASP A 372 -13.60 12.47 -0.04
N ALA A 373 -13.15 13.51 -0.77
CA ALA A 373 -13.09 13.49 -2.23
C ALA A 373 -12.10 12.44 -2.76
N VAL A 374 -10.91 12.34 -2.16
CA VAL A 374 -9.90 11.32 -2.50
C VAL A 374 -10.43 9.92 -2.20
N LYS A 375 -11.07 9.71 -1.04
CA LYS A 375 -11.66 8.43 -0.64
C LYS A 375 -12.70 7.96 -1.66
N THR A 376 -13.64 8.85 -1.99
CA THR A 376 -14.73 8.57 -2.93
C THR A 376 -14.14 8.19 -4.30
N SER A 377 -13.22 9.01 -4.80
CA SER A 377 -12.56 8.78 -6.10
C SER A 377 -11.82 7.44 -6.16
N LEU A 378 -11.05 7.09 -5.13
CA LEU A 378 -10.36 5.79 -5.06
C LEU A 378 -11.35 4.62 -5.00
N TYR A 379 -12.43 4.77 -4.23
CA TYR A 379 -13.40 3.69 -4.06
C TYR A 379 -14.21 3.48 -5.33
N ASP A 380 -14.56 4.55 -6.05
CA ASP A 380 -15.18 4.48 -7.37
C ASP A 380 -14.29 3.74 -8.35
N ILE A 381 -13.00 4.10 -8.46
CA ILE A 381 -12.03 3.37 -9.29
C ILE A 381 -11.95 1.91 -8.84
N GLY A 382 -11.92 1.64 -7.54
CA GLY A 382 -11.87 0.29 -6.98
C GLY A 382 -13.10 -0.55 -7.31
N ILE A 383 -14.29 0.05 -7.35
CA ILE A 383 -15.53 -0.61 -7.75
C ILE A 383 -15.52 -0.86 -9.26
N LEU A 384 -15.18 0.14 -10.06
CA LEU A 384 -15.12 0.05 -11.52
C LEU A 384 -14.14 -1.05 -11.98
N THR A 385 -12.96 -1.09 -11.37
CA THR A 385 -11.89 -2.04 -11.74
C THR A 385 -12.02 -3.39 -11.04
N GLY A 386 -12.88 -3.56 -10.04
CA GLY A 386 -12.95 -4.77 -9.21
C GLY A 386 -11.84 -4.89 -8.15
N HIS A 387 -11.13 -3.78 -7.86
CA HIS A 387 -10.00 -3.70 -6.93
C HIS A 387 -10.29 -2.89 -5.65
N LEU A 388 -11.54 -2.92 -5.13
CA LEU A 388 -11.95 -2.13 -3.96
C LEU A 388 -11.07 -2.37 -2.70
N LYS A 389 -10.56 -3.58 -2.50
CA LYS A 389 -9.63 -3.86 -1.39
C LYS A 389 -8.33 -3.04 -1.52
N ARG A 390 -7.74 -3.03 -2.72
CA ARG A 390 -6.53 -2.25 -3.03
C ARG A 390 -6.79 -0.75 -2.94
N ALA A 391 -7.95 -0.27 -3.39
CA ALA A 391 -8.37 1.12 -3.21
C ALA A 391 -8.43 1.54 -1.73
N LYS A 392 -8.97 0.67 -0.86
CA LYS A 392 -9.03 0.91 0.60
C LYS A 392 -7.64 0.94 1.24
N GLU A 393 -6.75 0.06 0.80
CA GLU A 393 -5.35 0.04 1.26
C GLU A 393 -4.61 1.32 0.83
N LEU A 394 -4.78 1.73 -0.42
CA LEU A 394 -4.22 2.97 -0.95
C LEU A 394 -4.74 4.21 -0.21
N TYR A 395 -6.05 4.28 0.06
CA TYR A 395 -6.61 5.38 0.84
C TYR A 395 -6.02 5.44 2.25
N LYS A 396 -5.90 4.31 2.95
CA LYS A 396 -5.28 4.27 4.29
C LYS A 396 -3.83 4.73 4.26
N PHE A 397 -3.07 4.33 3.24
CA PHE A 397 -1.71 4.81 3.04
C PHE A 397 -1.72 6.34 2.90
N TYR A 398 -2.50 6.88 1.96
CA TYR A 398 -2.63 8.32 1.72
C TYR A 398 -3.02 9.11 2.98
N GLU A 399 -4.07 8.66 3.65
CA GLU A 399 -4.60 9.27 4.88
C GLU A 399 -3.54 9.30 5.99
N SER A 400 -2.81 8.19 6.20
CA SER A 400 -1.75 8.14 7.20
C SER A 400 -0.61 9.14 6.95
N ARG A 401 -0.26 9.38 5.67
CA ARG A 401 0.76 10.36 5.29
C ARG A 401 0.31 11.78 5.60
N PHE A 402 -0.96 12.09 5.36
CA PHE A 402 -1.56 13.40 5.71
C PHE A 402 -1.53 13.65 7.21
N PHE A 403 -2.04 12.71 8.03
CA PHE A 403 -2.11 12.92 9.47
C PHE A 403 -0.72 13.00 10.15
N THR A 404 0.29 12.33 9.59
CA THR A 404 1.69 12.48 10.05
C THR A 404 2.17 13.93 10.02
N ILE A 405 1.65 14.74 9.09
CA ILE A 405 1.93 16.18 8.99
C ILE A 405 1.01 16.98 9.89
N LEU A 406 -0.30 16.80 9.71
CA LEU A 406 -1.31 17.64 10.35
C LEU A 406 -1.23 17.56 11.88
N ASP A 407 -1.01 16.37 12.43
CA ASP A 407 -0.93 16.16 13.88
C ASP A 407 0.24 16.93 14.51
N LYS A 408 1.39 16.98 13.81
CA LYS A 408 2.56 17.73 14.26
C LYS A 408 2.39 19.24 14.14
N LEU A 409 1.55 19.68 13.20
CA LEU A 409 1.31 21.10 12.94
C LEU A 409 0.15 21.70 13.74
N ASN A 410 -0.57 20.90 14.53
CA ASN A 410 -1.78 21.35 15.25
C ASN A 410 -1.55 22.58 16.14
N ASN A 411 -0.40 22.67 16.81
CA ASN A 411 -0.08 23.78 17.73
C ASN A 411 0.79 24.88 17.09
N VAL A 412 1.01 24.83 15.78
CA VAL A 412 1.88 25.78 15.09
C VAL A 412 1.11 27.06 14.81
N THR A 413 1.53 28.14 15.46
CA THR A 413 0.97 29.49 15.30
C THR A 413 1.82 30.37 14.40
N GLN A 414 3.15 30.20 14.45
CA GLN A 414 4.09 30.94 13.61
C GLN A 414 4.14 30.32 12.22
N LYS A 415 3.81 31.13 11.21
CA LYS A 415 3.77 30.72 9.81
C LYS A 415 4.95 31.33 9.05
N PRO A 416 5.95 30.53 8.61
CA PRO A 416 7.05 31.01 7.79
C PRO A 416 6.53 31.62 6.48
N LYS A 417 7.10 32.74 6.07
CA LYS A 417 6.74 33.39 4.82
C LYS A 417 7.26 32.57 3.64
N VAL A 418 6.40 32.29 2.68
CA VAL A 418 6.77 31.58 1.46
C VAL A 418 6.19 32.26 0.24
N ILE A 419 6.93 32.20 -0.86
CA ILE A 419 6.43 32.55 -2.18
C ILE A 419 6.55 31.35 -3.10
N VAL A 420 5.46 31.04 -3.79
CA VAL A 420 5.40 29.90 -4.71
C VAL A 420 5.18 30.41 -6.12
N PHE A 421 6.23 30.31 -6.94
CA PHE A 421 6.18 30.66 -8.34
C PHE A 421 5.51 29.54 -9.13
N THR A 422 4.58 29.92 -10.01
CA THR A 422 4.13 29.00 -11.06
C THR A 422 5.23 28.87 -12.08
N THR A 423 5.24 27.77 -12.80
CA THR A 423 5.93 27.68 -14.07
C THR A 423 5.77 28.89 -14.98
N TRP A 424 6.83 29.18 -15.75
CA TRP A 424 6.82 29.98 -17.00
C TRP A 424 6.57 31.46 -16.88
N SER A 425 6.95 32.02 -15.75
CA SER A 425 7.07 33.45 -15.58
C SER A 425 8.28 33.76 -14.73
N THR A 426 8.95 34.86 -15.03
CA THR A 426 9.82 35.48 -14.03
C THR A 426 9.02 35.80 -12.77
N TRP A 427 7.76 36.23 -12.87
CA TRP A 427 7.04 36.80 -11.72
C TRP A 427 5.60 36.33 -11.46
N LYS A 428 5.07 35.32 -12.13
CA LYS A 428 3.76 34.71 -11.85
C LYS A 428 3.86 33.70 -10.70
N VAL A 429 2.91 33.82 -9.79
CA VAL A 429 2.86 33.11 -8.51
C VAL A 429 1.48 32.51 -8.29
N TYR A 430 1.39 31.49 -7.43
CA TYR A 430 0.11 31.00 -6.95
C TYR A 430 -0.50 31.98 -5.95
N GLY A 431 -1.74 32.39 -6.21
CA GLY A 431 -2.50 33.32 -5.37
C GLY A 431 -3.40 32.63 -4.35
N ALA A 432 -4.32 33.36 -3.76
CA ALA A 432 -5.20 32.90 -2.69
C ALA A 432 -6.09 31.71 -3.07
N LYS A 433 -6.45 31.57 -4.35
CA LYS A 433 -7.28 30.45 -4.85
C LYS A 433 -6.45 29.39 -5.60
N GLY A 434 -5.13 29.44 -5.47
CA GLY A 434 -4.22 28.52 -6.14
C GLY A 434 -4.22 27.15 -5.45
N HIS A 435 -4.33 26.06 -6.21
CA HIS A 435 -4.31 24.70 -5.62
C HIS A 435 -3.02 24.43 -4.84
N VAL A 436 -1.87 24.99 -5.25
CA VAL A 436 -0.62 24.84 -4.49
C VAL A 436 -0.62 25.64 -3.18
N SER A 437 -1.33 26.77 -3.13
CA SER A 437 -1.49 27.54 -1.89
C SER A 437 -2.19 26.73 -0.81
N ILE A 438 -3.05 25.78 -1.18
CA ILE A 438 -3.68 24.88 -0.20
C ILE A 438 -2.63 23.99 0.49
N TRP A 439 -1.62 23.50 -0.24
CA TRP A 439 -0.52 22.75 0.37
C TRP A 439 0.29 23.61 1.34
N VAL A 440 0.50 24.88 1.01
CA VAL A 440 1.14 25.85 1.91
C VAL A 440 0.30 26.07 3.16
N ASP A 441 -1.01 26.26 3.03
CA ASP A 441 -1.92 26.51 4.15
C ASP A 441 -1.99 25.30 5.10
N LEU A 442 -2.13 24.09 4.54
CA LEU A 442 -2.11 22.84 5.30
C LEU A 442 -0.77 22.61 6.00
N ALA A 443 0.33 23.03 5.38
CA ALA A 443 1.67 23.01 5.96
C ALA A 443 1.95 24.20 6.91
N LYS A 444 0.94 25.02 7.26
CA LYS A 444 1.05 26.20 8.13
C LYS A 444 2.05 27.25 7.66
N GLY A 445 2.21 27.43 6.34
CA GLY A 445 2.96 28.55 5.76
C GLY A 445 2.11 29.81 5.56
N ASP A 446 2.78 30.95 5.37
CA ASP A 446 2.17 32.22 4.95
C ASP A 446 2.56 32.49 3.49
N ASN A 447 1.68 32.15 2.54
CA ASN A 447 1.90 32.48 1.14
C ASN A 447 1.77 33.99 0.92
N ILE A 448 2.89 34.70 0.82
CA ILE A 448 2.89 36.16 0.68
C ILE A 448 2.16 36.63 -0.57
N ALA A 449 2.14 35.81 -1.64
CA ALA A 449 1.43 36.14 -2.87
C ALA A 449 -0.10 36.11 -2.71
N ALA A 450 -0.64 35.28 -1.80
CA ALA A 450 -2.08 35.19 -1.56
C ALA A 450 -2.67 36.48 -0.98
N LYS A 451 -1.84 37.34 -0.39
CA LYS A 451 -2.28 38.64 0.16
C LYS A 451 -2.69 39.61 -0.94
N VAL A 452 -1.98 39.60 -2.07
CA VAL A 452 -2.16 40.56 -3.18
C VAL A 452 -2.77 39.94 -4.43
N ILE A 453 -2.62 38.63 -4.64
CA ILE A 453 -3.21 37.90 -5.76
C ILE A 453 -4.44 37.12 -5.28
N LYS A 454 -5.65 37.68 -5.47
CA LYS A 454 -6.90 37.05 -5.03
C LYS A 454 -7.36 35.86 -5.88
N GLY A 455 -6.84 35.74 -7.10
CA GLY A 455 -7.12 34.64 -8.02
C GLY A 455 -6.30 33.37 -7.76
N ALA A 456 -6.37 32.40 -8.68
CA ALA A 456 -5.58 31.17 -8.59
C ALA A 456 -4.08 31.41 -8.84
N SER A 457 -3.76 32.35 -9.74
CA SER A 457 -2.40 32.78 -10.05
C SER A 457 -2.41 34.21 -10.59
N GLY A 458 -1.26 34.89 -10.54
CA GLY A 458 -1.11 36.26 -11.02
C GLY A 458 0.35 36.71 -10.97
N TYR A 459 0.67 37.83 -11.62
CA TYR A 459 2.01 38.41 -11.59
C TYR A 459 2.24 39.20 -10.30
N ILE A 460 3.33 38.89 -9.61
CA ILE A 460 3.78 39.59 -8.41
C ILE A 460 4.72 40.74 -8.79
N ASN A 461 4.62 41.84 -8.05
CA ASN A 461 5.58 42.94 -8.16
C ASN A 461 6.95 42.48 -7.56
N PRO A 462 8.10 42.70 -8.25
CA PRO A 462 9.42 42.33 -7.75
C PRO A 462 9.80 42.98 -6.42
N GLU A 463 9.54 44.27 -6.26
CA GLU A 463 9.81 45.05 -5.06
C GLU A 463 9.00 44.51 -3.86
N TYR A 464 7.76 44.08 -4.08
CA TYR A 464 6.96 43.42 -3.05
C TYR A 464 7.63 42.14 -2.51
N VAL A 465 8.31 41.37 -3.37
CA VAL A 465 9.05 40.17 -2.91
C VAL A 465 10.23 40.56 -2.03
N LEU A 466 10.96 41.63 -2.37
CA LEU A 466 12.05 42.17 -1.57
C LEU A 466 11.57 42.69 -0.22
N GLU A 467 10.48 43.46 -0.22
CA GLU A 467 9.85 44.01 0.99
C GLU A 467 9.36 42.88 1.93
N GLN A 468 8.69 41.87 1.38
CA GLN A 468 8.17 40.77 2.20
C GLN A 468 9.26 39.84 2.74
N ASN A 469 10.42 39.77 2.06
CA ASN A 469 11.59 39.00 2.42
C ASN A 469 11.26 37.56 2.89
N PRO A 470 10.79 36.67 2.00
CA PRO A 470 10.30 35.34 2.38
C PRO A 470 11.39 34.45 2.97
N ASP A 471 10.99 33.54 3.87
CA ASP A 471 11.84 32.50 4.45
C ASP A 471 12.11 31.35 3.48
N VAL A 472 11.18 31.10 2.55
CA VAL A 472 11.23 30.01 1.57
C VAL A 472 10.79 30.50 0.19
N ILE A 473 11.50 30.09 -0.86
CA ILE A 473 11.11 30.31 -2.26
C ILE A 473 10.93 28.94 -2.92
N VAL A 474 9.78 28.72 -3.57
CA VAL A 474 9.49 27.47 -4.29
C VAL A 474 9.12 27.77 -5.74
N PHE A 475 9.74 27.06 -6.67
CA PHE A 475 9.36 27.03 -8.08
C PHE A 475 8.64 25.71 -8.37
N VAL A 476 7.35 25.77 -8.67
CA VAL A 476 6.60 24.57 -9.09
C VAL A 476 6.59 24.49 -10.60
N CYS A 477 7.27 23.48 -11.14
CA CYS A 477 7.68 23.36 -12.53
C CYS A 477 6.95 22.22 -13.27
N ASN A 478 6.48 22.46 -14.50
CA ASN A 478 6.01 21.45 -15.44
C ASN A 478 6.98 21.43 -16.62
N ASN A 479 6.90 20.37 -17.42
CA ASN A 479 7.83 20.14 -18.52
C ASN A 479 7.44 20.81 -19.83
N ASN A 480 6.47 21.73 -19.76
CA ASN A 480 6.07 22.52 -20.91
C ASN A 480 6.69 23.92 -20.80
N PHE A 481 8.01 24.00 -21.01
CA PHE A 481 8.79 25.24 -21.02
C PHE A 481 8.51 26.05 -22.32
N PRO A 482 7.75 27.17 -22.33
CA PRO A 482 7.87 28.16 -23.38
C PRO A 482 9.32 28.60 -23.51
N PHE A 483 9.72 28.89 -24.75
CA PHE A 483 11.05 29.35 -25.15
C PHE A 483 12.15 28.27 -25.25
N GLY A 484 11.82 27.06 -25.69
CA GLY A 484 12.83 26.09 -26.17
C GLY A 484 13.83 25.61 -25.10
N GLN A 485 13.52 25.80 -23.82
CA GLN A 485 14.37 25.35 -22.73
C GLN A 485 14.18 23.84 -22.48
N LYS A 486 15.28 23.17 -22.12
CA LYS A 486 15.29 21.72 -21.87
C LYS A 486 14.49 21.38 -20.60
N VAL A 487 13.81 20.24 -20.63
CA VAL A 487 13.23 19.61 -19.44
C VAL A 487 14.34 19.34 -18.42
N VAL A 488 14.22 19.92 -17.22
CA VAL A 488 15.23 19.80 -16.15
C VAL A 488 14.73 19.03 -14.93
N ILE A 489 13.45 18.62 -14.89
CA ILE A 489 12.84 17.87 -13.79
C ILE A 489 11.76 16.93 -14.37
N GLY A 490 11.39 15.86 -13.68
CA GLY A 490 10.45 14.83 -14.14
C GLY A 490 11.12 13.53 -14.54
N TYR A 491 10.36 12.65 -15.21
CA TYR A 491 10.73 11.27 -15.49
C TYR A 491 11.95 11.08 -16.40
N THR A 492 12.14 12.00 -17.33
CA THR A 492 13.18 11.93 -18.37
C THR A 492 14.52 12.53 -17.92
N VAL A 493 14.63 12.92 -16.64
CA VAL A 493 15.82 13.60 -16.11
C VAL A 493 16.61 12.67 -15.19
N ASN A 494 17.87 12.40 -15.54
CA ASN A 494 18.73 11.47 -14.80
C ASN A 494 19.72 12.14 -13.84
N SER A 495 19.71 13.48 -13.74
CA SER A 495 20.62 14.22 -12.87
C SER A 495 19.97 15.48 -12.33
N THR A 496 20.25 15.83 -11.09
CA THR A 496 19.76 17.07 -10.45
C THR A 496 20.48 18.32 -10.99
N LYS A 497 21.66 18.17 -11.59
CA LYS A 497 22.52 19.29 -12.03
C LYS A 497 21.78 20.32 -12.91
N PRO A 498 21.05 19.94 -13.98
CA PRO A 498 20.36 20.93 -14.82
C PRO A 498 19.30 21.73 -14.07
N ALA A 499 18.58 21.11 -13.12
CA ALA A 499 17.58 21.79 -12.31
C ALA A 499 18.23 22.76 -11.31
N ILE A 500 19.35 22.36 -10.70
CA ILE A 500 20.11 23.22 -9.78
C ILE A 500 20.68 24.44 -10.54
N GLU A 501 21.25 24.24 -11.73
CA GLU A 501 21.73 25.34 -12.57
C GLU A 501 20.58 26.26 -13.02
N MET A 502 19.39 25.71 -13.27
CA MET A 502 18.20 26.51 -13.52
C MET A 502 17.79 27.33 -12.28
N LEU A 503 17.81 26.74 -11.09
CA LEU A 503 17.58 27.48 -9.83
C LEU A 503 18.58 28.64 -9.67
N LYS A 504 19.87 28.39 -9.91
CA LYS A 504 20.92 29.43 -9.85
C LYS A 504 20.63 30.58 -10.81
N LYS A 505 20.16 30.29 -12.03
CA LYS A 505 19.72 31.32 -12.99
C LYS A 505 18.47 32.06 -12.51
N LEU A 506 17.48 31.34 -11.99
CA LEU A 506 16.22 31.93 -11.53
C LEU A 506 16.40 32.89 -10.35
N ILE A 507 17.42 32.70 -9.52
CA ILE A 507 17.71 33.58 -8.37
C ILE A 507 18.63 34.76 -8.70
N GLN A 508 19.19 34.85 -9.92
CA GLN A 508 20.01 35.99 -10.38
C GLN A 508 19.15 37.24 -10.71
N ARG A 509 18.13 37.51 -9.90
CA ARG A 509 17.26 38.67 -10.04
C ARG A 509 17.82 39.84 -9.22
N PRO A 510 17.63 41.09 -9.66
CA PRO A 510 18.04 42.27 -8.89
C PRO A 510 17.52 42.21 -7.44
N GLY A 511 18.41 42.42 -6.47
CA GLY A 511 18.11 42.40 -5.04
C GLY A 511 17.94 41.02 -4.39
N TRP A 512 17.82 39.93 -5.16
CA TRP A 512 17.53 38.60 -4.60
C TRP A 512 18.69 38.01 -3.78
N ASN A 513 19.93 38.45 -4.02
CA ASN A 513 21.08 38.11 -3.19
C ASN A 513 20.94 38.61 -1.73
N GLN A 514 20.03 39.56 -1.46
CA GLN A 514 19.74 40.06 -0.12
C GLN A 514 18.61 39.29 0.58
N LEU A 515 17.81 38.51 -0.17
CA LEU A 515 16.69 37.75 0.39
C LEU A 515 17.19 36.67 1.34
N LYS A 516 16.51 36.53 2.48
CA LYS A 516 16.80 35.50 3.48
C LYS A 516 16.80 34.09 2.86
N ALA A 517 15.75 33.73 2.12
CA ALA A 517 15.66 32.42 1.47
C ALA A 517 16.85 32.11 0.54
N VAL A 518 17.41 33.11 -0.16
CA VAL A 518 18.55 32.91 -1.06
C VAL A 518 19.85 32.74 -0.27
N ARG A 519 20.10 33.60 0.72
CA ARG A 519 21.29 33.49 1.59
C ARG A 519 21.33 32.18 2.37
N ASP A 520 20.17 31.75 2.87
CA ASP A 520 20.02 30.51 3.64
C ASP A 520 19.89 29.26 2.75
N LYS A 521 19.98 29.42 1.42
CA LYS A 521 19.78 28.36 0.40
C LYS A 521 18.43 27.62 0.52
N ARG A 522 17.40 28.27 1.04
CA ARG A 522 16.01 27.78 1.15
C ARG A 522 15.20 28.08 -0.12
N VAL A 523 15.78 27.71 -1.26
CA VAL A 523 15.17 27.82 -2.58
C VAL A 523 15.02 26.43 -3.18
N TYR A 524 13.82 26.10 -3.63
CA TYR A 524 13.45 24.76 -4.06
C TYR A 524 12.76 24.76 -5.42
N MET A 525 12.88 23.65 -6.14
CA MET A 525 12.11 23.35 -7.34
C MET A 525 11.34 22.06 -7.14
N MET A 526 10.06 22.01 -7.50
CA MET A 526 9.20 20.83 -7.42
C MET A 526 8.50 20.59 -8.74
N HIS A 527 8.44 19.35 -9.21
CA HIS A 527 7.64 19.00 -10.37
C HIS A 527 6.13 19.13 -10.06
N LEU A 528 5.39 19.89 -10.88
CA LEU A 528 3.97 20.24 -10.72
C LEU A 528 3.07 19.02 -10.55
N GLY A 529 3.40 17.92 -11.21
CA GLY A 529 2.67 16.66 -11.06
C GLY A 529 2.61 16.16 -9.62
N LEU A 530 3.56 16.49 -8.74
CA LEU A 530 3.49 16.17 -7.31
C LEU A 530 2.49 17.04 -6.55
N ALA A 531 2.12 18.21 -7.07
CA ALA A 531 1.27 19.18 -6.39
C ALA A 531 -0.10 19.35 -7.05
N HIS A 532 -0.41 18.60 -8.11
CA HIS A 532 -1.62 18.81 -8.92
C HIS A 532 -2.32 17.53 -9.36
N GLY A 533 -3.33 17.13 -8.57
CA GLY A 533 -4.46 16.32 -9.02
C GLY A 533 -4.09 14.88 -9.34
N HIS A 534 -3.39 14.22 -8.42
CA HIS A 534 -3.06 12.79 -8.44
C HIS A 534 -2.92 12.24 -7.02
N ILE A 535 -3.08 10.94 -6.84
CA ILE A 535 -3.08 10.28 -5.54
C ILE A 535 -1.76 10.41 -4.77
N PHE A 536 -0.62 10.64 -5.41
CA PHE A 536 0.66 10.82 -4.73
C PHE A 536 0.94 12.26 -4.27
N GLN A 537 -0.04 13.17 -4.36
CA GLN A 537 0.13 14.57 -3.95
C GLN A 537 0.35 14.79 -2.43
N PHE A 538 0.21 13.74 -1.60
CA PHE A 538 0.64 13.78 -0.20
C PHE A 538 2.11 14.22 -0.08
N VAL A 539 2.93 13.91 -1.07
CA VAL A 539 4.36 14.27 -1.13
C VAL A 539 4.55 15.79 -1.20
N ALA A 540 3.66 16.53 -1.87
CA ALA A 540 3.75 17.99 -1.88
C ALA A 540 3.55 18.56 -0.48
N LEU A 541 2.53 18.09 0.25
CA LEU A 541 2.30 18.49 1.64
C LEU A 541 3.51 18.19 2.53
N GLU A 542 4.11 17.00 2.38
CA GLU A 542 5.31 16.61 3.13
C GLU A 542 6.52 17.51 2.84
N TYR A 543 6.75 17.87 1.58
CA TYR A 543 7.81 18.82 1.21
C TYR A 543 7.55 20.21 1.76
N PHE A 544 6.34 20.76 1.61
CA PHE A 544 6.01 22.07 2.17
C PHE A 544 6.16 22.09 3.69
N ALA A 545 5.69 21.05 4.38
CA ALA A 545 5.88 20.91 5.83
C ALA A 545 7.37 20.89 6.20
N LYS A 546 8.19 20.11 5.47
CA LYS A 546 9.64 20.05 5.70
C LYS A 546 10.36 21.36 5.41
N TRP A 547 9.99 22.09 4.36
CA TRP A 547 10.65 23.34 4.01
C TRP A 547 10.26 24.50 4.91
N LEU A 548 8.99 24.57 5.31
CA LEU A 548 8.51 25.61 6.22
C LEU A 548 8.99 25.34 7.64
N HIS A 549 8.98 24.07 8.06
CA HIS A 549 9.27 23.66 9.43
C HIS A 549 10.38 22.59 9.52
N PRO A 550 11.62 22.92 9.12
CA PRO A 550 12.70 21.93 8.98
C PRO A 550 13.02 21.18 10.27
N GLU A 551 12.98 21.83 11.43
CA GLU A 551 13.28 21.16 12.71
C GLU A 551 12.24 20.10 13.09
N MET A 552 10.95 20.37 12.87
CA MET A 552 9.86 19.43 13.18
C MET A 552 9.85 18.21 12.24
N PHE A 553 10.35 18.39 11.02
CA PHE A 553 10.31 17.40 9.94
C PHE A 553 11.69 16.99 9.44
N LYS A 554 12.75 17.16 10.23
CA LYS A 554 14.13 16.83 9.82
C LYS A 554 14.28 15.38 9.34
N ASN A 555 13.61 14.45 10.03
CA ASN A 555 13.63 13.01 9.75
C ASN A 555 12.68 12.58 8.62
N MET A 556 11.85 13.49 8.09
CA MET A 556 10.94 13.18 7.00
C MET A 556 11.70 13.04 5.68
N ASN A 557 11.37 12.02 4.89
CA ASN A 557 11.96 11.80 3.57
C ASN A 557 10.84 11.60 2.53
N PRO A 558 10.30 12.71 1.98
CA PRO A 558 9.15 12.64 1.07
C PRO A 558 9.44 11.85 -0.22
N ILE A 559 10.68 11.91 -0.75
CA ILE A 559 11.04 11.14 -1.94
C ILE A 559 11.06 9.63 -1.68
N ASN A 560 11.46 9.19 -0.48
CA ASN A 560 11.38 7.78 -0.11
C ASN A 560 9.94 7.31 0.06
N ASP A 561 9.05 8.17 0.56
CA ASP A 561 7.63 7.82 0.68
C ASP A 561 6.92 7.80 -0.69
N LEU A 562 7.35 8.66 -1.63
CA LEU A 562 6.98 8.52 -3.05
C LEU A 562 7.47 7.19 -3.64
N LYS A 563 8.74 6.82 -3.41
CA LYS A 563 9.28 5.53 -3.90
C LYS A 563 8.48 4.34 -3.38
N LYS A 564 8.17 4.30 -2.08
CA LYS A 564 7.31 3.26 -1.49
C LYS A 564 5.92 3.24 -2.13
N PHE A 565 5.34 4.40 -2.41
CA PHE A 565 4.07 4.46 -3.12
C PHE A 565 4.20 3.79 -4.51
N TYR A 566 5.26 4.06 -5.27
CA TYR A 566 5.49 3.40 -6.55
C TYR A 566 5.72 1.89 -6.42
N GLU A 567 6.53 1.46 -5.45
CA GLU A 567 6.80 0.03 -5.18
C GLU A 567 5.53 -0.77 -4.83
N ILE A 568 4.58 -0.16 -4.12
CA ILE A 568 3.36 -0.84 -3.66
C ILE A 568 2.23 -0.74 -4.70
N PHE A 569 2.06 0.45 -5.30
CA PHE A 569 0.86 0.81 -6.05
C PHE A 569 1.05 0.92 -7.56
N MET A 570 2.23 1.32 -8.04
CA MET A 570 2.49 1.56 -9.46
C MET A 570 3.10 0.32 -10.12
N PRO A 571 2.96 0.14 -11.45
CA PRO A 571 3.43 -1.06 -12.12
C PRO A 571 4.85 -0.91 -12.66
N TYR A 572 5.45 0.28 -12.51
CA TYR A 572 6.85 0.56 -12.80
C TYR A 572 7.47 1.38 -11.65
N PRO A 573 8.79 1.29 -11.44
CA PRO A 573 9.46 2.01 -10.35
C PRO A 573 9.51 3.52 -10.62
N LEU A 574 9.54 4.31 -9.53
CA LEU A 574 9.81 5.74 -9.63
C LEU A 574 11.21 5.97 -10.21
N ARG A 575 11.29 6.78 -11.27
CA ARG A 575 12.55 7.28 -11.82
C ARG A 575 12.49 8.80 -11.99
N GLY A 576 13.62 9.40 -12.35
CA GLY A 576 13.71 10.82 -12.63
C GLY A 576 14.05 11.68 -11.42
N VAL A 577 14.05 13.00 -11.63
CA VAL A 577 14.27 14.01 -10.58
C VAL A 577 12.96 14.72 -10.32
N TRP A 578 12.47 14.75 -9.09
CA TRP A 578 11.13 15.28 -8.79
C TRP A 578 11.13 16.58 -8.01
N VAL A 579 12.19 16.77 -7.21
CA VAL A 579 12.42 17.93 -6.37
C VAL A 579 13.93 18.15 -6.30
N VAL A 580 14.36 19.41 -6.30
CA VAL A 580 15.75 19.79 -6.01
C VAL A 580 15.79 20.99 -5.07
N SER A 581 16.93 21.15 -4.38
CA SER A 581 17.22 22.31 -3.55
C SER A 581 18.47 23.04 -4.03
N LEU A 582 18.49 24.37 -3.87
CA LEU A 582 19.70 25.16 -4.07
C LEU A 582 20.85 24.73 -3.14
N ALA A 583 20.56 24.10 -1.99
CA ALA A 583 21.58 23.59 -1.08
C ALA A 583 22.36 22.38 -1.61
N GLU A 584 21.87 21.71 -2.67
CA GLU A 584 22.47 20.49 -3.24
C GLU A 584 23.63 20.76 -4.21
N GLY A 585 23.92 22.01 -4.56
CA GLY A 585 25.04 22.36 -5.45
C GLY A 585 25.58 23.76 -5.22
#